data_AF-A0A8J7BYH8-F1
#
_entry.id   AF-A0A8J7BYH8-F1
#
_cell.length_a   1.000
_cell.length_b   1.000
_cell.length_c   1.000
_cell.angle_alpha   90.00
_cell.angle_beta   90.00
_cell.angle_gamma   90.00
#
_symmetry.space_group_name_H-M   'P 1'
#
loop_
_entity.id
_entity.type
_entity.pdbx_description
1 polymer ?
#
loop_
_entity_poly.entity_id
_entity_poly.type
_entity_poly.pdbx_seq_one_letter_code
_entity_poly.pdbx_strand_id
1 'polypeptide(L)'
;MQGQMLGGRYQIIESLGQGGFGVTFLALDLQRPNHPKCVVKQFKPIFTNPYALQTGKRLFDQEAQMLEKLGNHDQIPRLLAHIEENQEFYLVQEFIEGHDLEKELPHGQQLSETFVIQLLQDILEVLAFVHNHNTIHRDIKPSNIRRRESDNKIVLIDFGTVKQITKGQTNYTVAVGTIGYMPSEQANHSPHFSSDVYAVGIIGIQALTGMIPKDLPRDPHTGEIDWRKRAQVSQEFADVLDKMVRYDFRLRYQSADEALQALRAISPSKIKGHPVTVISGSSQPSGLFQKFLRGLAIVGAIATAIFLLRNIIPADENFLNYDNSSHGIKIKYPQNWELQNINNPITNEVVIFLSPRESNTDKFQEKLTITVENFSGTLDEFKDSSIKDISNHLSQAKIVNTGTTTLAYKSANQLVFTGKDGENSLKNLQVFTLKGDKAYVITYTAEIDKYDTFIQTAEKMVKSFEFQ
;
A
#
# COMPACT_ATOMS: atom_id res chain seq x y z
N MET A 1 9.88 19.03 10.49
CA MET A 1 8.84 19.85 9.85
C MET A 1 7.86 20.49 10.83
N GLN A 2 7.72 20.02 12.08
CA GLN A 2 6.86 20.69 13.05
C GLN A 2 7.26 22.17 13.22
N GLY A 3 6.28 23.07 13.11
CA GLY A 3 6.49 24.52 13.14
C GLY A 3 6.91 25.16 11.81
N GLN A 4 7.17 24.37 10.76
CA GLN A 4 7.48 24.89 9.42
C GLN A 4 6.26 25.59 8.82
N MET A 5 6.51 26.75 8.20
CA MET A 5 5.52 27.49 7.42
C MET A 5 5.62 27.11 5.95
N LEU A 6 4.49 26.85 5.31
CA LEU A 6 4.37 26.58 3.89
C LEU A 6 3.58 27.70 3.21
N GLY A 7 4.13 28.25 2.12
CA GLY A 7 3.51 29.34 1.35
C GLY A 7 3.16 30.58 2.20
N GLY A 8 3.87 30.79 3.32
CA GLY A 8 3.59 31.87 4.28
C GLY A 8 2.20 31.83 4.93
N ARG A 9 1.47 30.71 4.84
CA ARG A 9 0.07 30.59 5.28
C ARG A 9 -0.20 29.38 6.17
N TYR A 10 0.39 28.23 5.85
CA TYR A 10 0.06 26.97 6.53
C TYR A 10 1.18 26.57 7.49
N GLN A 11 0.87 26.43 8.77
CA GLN A 11 1.83 25.99 9.79
C GLN A 11 1.66 24.50 10.09
N ILE A 12 2.70 23.69 9.84
CA ILE A 12 2.67 22.25 10.17
C ILE A 12 2.65 22.07 11.69
N ILE A 13 1.67 21.32 12.19
CA ILE A 13 1.50 20.99 13.61
C ILE A 13 2.07 19.62 13.92
N GLU A 14 1.72 18.60 13.14
CA GLU A 14 2.10 17.21 13.37
C GLU A 14 2.05 16.37 12.08
N SER A 15 2.74 15.23 12.10
CA SER A 15 2.67 14.23 11.02
C SER A 15 1.50 13.29 11.28
N LEU A 16 0.59 13.16 10.31
CA LEU A 16 -0.56 12.26 10.37
C LEU A 16 -0.20 10.86 9.85
N GLY A 17 0.73 10.76 8.90
CA GLY A 17 1.15 9.49 8.34
C GLY A 17 2.10 9.64 7.17
N GLN A 18 2.68 8.52 6.74
CA GLN A 18 3.57 8.43 5.58
C GLN A 18 3.12 7.27 4.70
N GLY A 19 3.04 7.52 3.39
CA GLY A 19 2.71 6.52 2.37
C GLY A 19 3.73 6.52 1.23
N GLY A 20 3.53 5.66 0.23
CA GLY A 20 4.49 5.49 -0.88
C GLY A 20 4.76 6.76 -1.70
N PHE A 21 3.80 7.69 -1.76
CA PHE A 21 3.87 8.90 -2.57
C PHE A 21 4.22 10.16 -1.76
N GLY A 22 4.30 10.08 -0.43
CA GLY A 22 4.47 11.28 0.37
C GLY A 22 4.21 11.17 1.86
N VAL A 23 4.32 12.30 2.53
CA VAL A 23 4.04 12.46 3.96
C VAL A 23 2.82 13.36 4.11
N THR A 24 1.91 12.99 4.99
CA THR A 24 0.70 13.77 5.28
C THR A 24 0.83 14.40 6.66
N PHE A 25 0.54 15.69 6.73
CA PHE A 25 0.64 16.51 7.94
C PHE A 25 -0.70 17.15 8.27
N LEU A 26 -0.92 17.40 9.56
CA LEU A 26 -1.92 18.34 10.04
C LEU A 26 -1.29 19.73 10.10
N ALA A 27 -1.99 20.75 9.62
CA ALA A 27 -1.53 22.13 9.63
C ALA A 27 -2.64 23.11 10.05
N LEU A 28 -2.26 24.32 10.48
CA LEU A 28 -3.18 25.44 10.69
C LEU A 28 -3.10 26.42 9.51
N ASP A 29 -4.24 26.91 9.04
CA ASP A 29 -4.31 28.03 8.10
C ASP A 29 -4.29 29.36 8.86
N LEU A 30 -3.11 29.98 8.98
CA LEU A 30 -2.91 31.18 9.80
C LEU A 30 -3.49 32.46 9.18
N GLN A 31 -3.94 32.43 7.92
CA GLN A 31 -4.52 33.60 7.26
C GLN A 31 -6.05 33.65 7.35
N ARG A 32 -6.67 32.63 7.96
CA ARG A 32 -8.12 32.60 8.21
C ARG A 32 -8.42 32.82 9.70
N PRO A 33 -9.53 33.50 10.04
CA PRO A 33 -9.96 33.62 11.42
C PRO A 33 -10.06 32.26 12.12
N ASN A 34 -9.64 32.20 13.38
CA ASN A 34 -9.61 30.99 14.23
C ASN A 34 -8.64 29.89 13.77
N HIS A 35 -7.77 30.16 12.79
CA HIS A 35 -6.73 29.26 12.32
C HIS A 35 -7.21 27.82 12.09
N PRO A 36 -8.19 27.58 11.19
CA PRO A 36 -8.77 26.27 10.99
C PRO A 36 -7.70 25.24 10.59
N LYS A 37 -7.91 23.98 11.02
CA LYS A 37 -7.06 22.86 10.64
C LYS A 37 -7.23 22.54 9.15
N CYS A 38 -6.14 22.08 8.54
CA CYS A 38 -6.08 21.58 7.17
C CYS A 38 -5.12 20.39 7.08
N VAL A 39 -5.27 19.59 6.03
CA VAL A 39 -4.35 18.50 5.70
C VAL A 39 -3.35 19.01 4.67
N VAL A 40 -2.06 18.77 4.90
CA VAL A 40 -1.00 19.02 3.93
C VAL A 40 -0.41 17.68 3.52
N LYS A 41 -0.61 17.28 2.26
CA LYS A 41 0.15 16.18 1.67
C LYS A 41 1.39 16.76 1.01
N GLN A 42 2.57 16.28 1.39
CA GLN A 42 3.82 16.57 0.69
C GLN A 42 4.12 15.43 -0.26
N PHE A 43 4.38 15.74 -1.53
CA PHE A 43 4.97 14.79 -2.45
C PHE A 43 6.42 14.52 -2.04
N LYS A 44 6.62 13.37 -1.41
CA LYS A 44 7.94 12.90 -0.97
C LYS A 44 8.02 11.40 -1.23
N PRO A 45 8.19 11.01 -2.50
CA PRO A 45 8.20 9.61 -2.89
C PRO A 45 9.36 8.88 -2.19
N ILE A 46 9.11 7.65 -1.76
CA ILE A 46 10.11 6.77 -1.14
C ILE A 46 10.98 6.09 -2.23
N PHE A 47 10.56 6.21 -3.49
CA PHE A 47 11.20 5.57 -4.64
C PHE A 47 12.16 6.54 -5.35
N THR A 48 13.31 6.03 -5.79
CA THR A 48 14.32 6.78 -6.55
C THR A 48 14.24 6.56 -8.06
N ASN A 49 13.40 5.62 -8.52
CA ASN A 49 13.18 5.37 -9.94
C ASN A 49 12.52 6.61 -10.60
N PRO A 50 13.12 7.18 -11.65
CA PRO A 50 12.60 8.37 -12.36
C PRO A 50 11.20 8.20 -12.93
N TYR A 51 10.89 7.02 -13.44
CA TYR A 51 9.56 6.73 -13.98
C TYR A 51 8.51 6.73 -12.85
N ALA A 52 8.87 6.17 -11.69
CA ALA A 52 8.03 6.20 -10.50
C ALA A 52 7.90 7.62 -9.93
N LEU A 53 8.99 8.40 -9.94
CA LEU A 53 8.99 9.82 -9.54
C LEU A 53 8.08 10.66 -10.45
N GLN A 54 8.23 10.54 -11.77
CA GLN A 54 7.41 11.26 -12.75
C GLN A 54 5.95 10.83 -12.66
N THR A 55 5.68 9.53 -12.52
CA THR A 55 4.34 8.99 -12.35
C THR A 55 3.71 9.48 -11.04
N GLY A 56 4.45 9.42 -9.94
CA GLY A 56 4.01 9.91 -8.63
C GLY A 56 3.68 11.39 -8.66
N LYS A 57 4.56 12.22 -9.26
CA LYS A 57 4.32 13.66 -9.42
C LYS A 57 3.07 13.91 -10.27
N ARG A 58 2.92 13.19 -11.39
CA ARG A 58 1.74 13.29 -12.25
C ARG A 58 0.46 12.91 -11.49
N LEU A 59 0.47 11.86 -10.69
CA LEU A 59 -0.66 11.44 -9.86
C LEU A 59 -1.01 12.50 -8.79
N PHE A 60 0.01 13.11 -8.19
CA PHE A 60 -0.14 14.20 -7.23
C PHE A 60 -0.76 15.46 -7.86
N ASP A 61 -0.24 15.90 -9.01
CA ASP A 61 -0.78 17.02 -9.79
C ASP A 61 -2.23 16.72 -10.24
N GLN A 62 -2.53 15.47 -10.58
CA GLN A 62 -3.87 15.01 -10.94
C GLN A 62 -4.85 15.05 -9.75
N GLU A 63 -4.40 14.79 -8.52
CA GLU A 63 -5.25 14.91 -7.34
C GLU A 63 -5.77 16.35 -7.19
N ALA A 64 -4.86 17.33 -7.29
CA ALA A 64 -5.21 18.75 -7.22
C ALA A 64 -6.24 19.13 -8.30
N GLN A 65 -5.96 18.76 -9.56
CA GLN A 65 -6.86 19.04 -10.68
C GLN A 65 -8.23 18.36 -10.52
N MET A 66 -8.26 17.15 -9.97
CA MET A 66 -9.51 16.42 -9.77
C MET A 66 -10.35 17.03 -8.66
N LEU A 67 -9.75 17.38 -7.53
CA LEU A 67 -10.45 18.04 -6.42
C LEU A 67 -11.02 19.40 -6.87
N GLU A 68 -10.25 20.18 -7.63
CA GLU A 68 -10.73 21.43 -8.21
C GLU A 68 -11.93 21.21 -9.15
N LYS A 69 -11.86 20.16 -9.99
CA LYS A 69 -12.94 19.80 -10.93
C LYS A 69 -14.21 19.30 -10.21
N LEU A 70 -14.06 18.52 -9.14
CA LEU A 70 -15.21 18.04 -8.33
C LEU A 70 -15.85 19.18 -7.53
N GLY A 71 -15.10 20.25 -7.29
CA GLY A 71 -15.58 21.47 -6.66
C GLY A 71 -16.02 21.23 -5.22
N ASN A 72 -17.10 21.89 -4.82
CA ASN A 72 -17.61 21.82 -3.45
C ASN A 72 -18.65 20.70 -3.32
N HIS A 73 -18.31 19.62 -2.61
CA HIS A 73 -19.22 18.54 -2.26
C HIS A 73 -19.06 18.17 -0.79
N ASP A 74 -20.17 17.96 -0.07
CA ASP A 74 -20.16 17.76 1.38
C ASP A 74 -19.36 16.52 1.84
N GLN A 75 -19.20 15.53 0.97
CA GLN A 75 -18.52 14.25 1.24
C GLN A 75 -17.17 14.11 0.52
N ILE A 76 -16.60 15.20 0.02
CA ILE A 76 -15.27 15.25 -0.63
C ILE A 76 -14.50 16.46 -0.08
N PRO A 77 -13.26 16.30 0.42
CA PRO A 77 -12.48 17.42 0.94
C PRO A 77 -12.25 18.49 -0.13
N ARG A 78 -12.43 19.76 0.24
CA ARG A 78 -12.08 20.87 -0.65
C ARG A 78 -10.57 20.99 -0.82
N LEU A 79 -10.14 21.29 -2.05
CA LEU A 79 -8.81 21.80 -2.31
C LEU A 79 -8.68 23.22 -1.73
N LEU A 80 -7.64 23.46 -0.94
CA LEU A 80 -7.36 24.77 -0.36
C LEU A 80 -6.18 25.46 -1.04
N ALA A 81 -5.14 24.70 -1.41
CA ALA A 81 -3.98 25.20 -2.15
C ALA A 81 -3.20 24.06 -2.81
N HIS A 82 -2.47 24.41 -3.87
CA HIS A 82 -1.42 23.61 -4.47
C HIS A 82 -0.15 24.46 -4.47
N ILE A 83 0.90 24.03 -3.76
CA ILE A 83 2.08 24.84 -3.46
C ILE A 83 3.32 24.12 -4.00
N GLU A 84 4.18 24.87 -4.67
CA GLU A 84 5.53 24.46 -5.04
C GLU A 84 6.51 25.42 -4.34
N GLU A 85 7.32 24.89 -3.42
CA GLU A 85 8.27 25.69 -2.63
C GLU A 85 9.54 24.87 -2.40
N ASN A 86 10.72 25.46 -2.61
CA ASN A 86 12.01 24.78 -2.46
C ASN A 86 12.14 23.45 -3.25
N GLN A 87 11.55 23.39 -4.45
CA GLN A 87 11.51 22.18 -5.30
C GLN A 87 10.68 21.03 -4.72
N GLU A 88 9.91 21.28 -3.66
CA GLU A 88 8.99 20.33 -3.04
C GLU A 88 7.55 20.70 -3.43
N PHE A 89 6.70 19.69 -3.57
CA PHE A 89 5.30 19.85 -3.97
C PHE A 89 4.38 19.53 -2.80
N TYR A 90 3.39 20.40 -2.57
CA TYR A 90 2.43 20.26 -1.47
C TYR A 90 1.00 20.46 -1.95
N LEU A 91 0.10 19.67 -1.40
CA LEU A 91 -1.33 19.72 -1.65
C LEU A 91 -2.04 19.96 -0.33
N VAL A 92 -2.76 21.07 -0.23
CA VAL A 92 -3.46 21.48 0.98
C VAL A 92 -4.94 21.28 0.81
N GLN A 93 -5.56 20.54 1.72
CA GLN A 93 -6.97 20.13 1.65
C GLN A 93 -7.70 20.43 2.96
N GLU A 94 -9.03 20.46 2.90
CA GLU A 94 -9.89 20.52 4.07
C GLU A 94 -9.60 19.36 5.04
N PHE A 95 -9.47 19.67 6.33
CA PHE A 95 -9.34 18.65 7.37
C PHE A 95 -10.72 18.13 7.77
N ILE A 96 -10.88 16.81 7.70
CA ILE A 96 -12.13 16.12 8.06
C ILE A 96 -11.98 15.51 9.46
N GLU A 97 -12.54 16.17 10.47
CA GLU A 97 -12.58 15.65 11.84
C GLU A 97 -13.36 14.34 11.92
N GLY A 98 -12.84 13.38 12.71
CA GLY A 98 -13.35 12.01 12.80
C GLY A 98 -12.26 10.95 12.67
N HIS A 99 -12.59 9.82 12.06
CA HIS A 99 -11.68 8.67 11.94
C HIS A 99 -11.84 7.91 10.61
N ASP A 100 -10.82 7.14 10.24
CA ASP A 100 -10.86 6.30 9.05
C ASP A 100 -11.76 5.09 9.28
N LEU A 101 -12.45 4.66 8.22
CA LEU A 101 -13.39 3.53 8.25
C LEU A 101 -12.70 2.21 8.64
N GLU A 102 -11.39 2.11 8.48
CA GLU A 102 -10.61 0.95 8.95
C GLU A 102 -10.81 0.68 10.46
N LYS A 103 -11.03 1.73 11.27
CA LYS A 103 -11.33 1.57 12.71
C LYS A 103 -12.72 1.01 12.98
N GLU A 104 -13.65 1.16 12.05
CA GLU A 104 -15.00 0.57 12.11
C GLU A 104 -15.02 -0.90 11.65
N LEU A 105 -13.98 -1.34 10.93
CA LEU A 105 -13.88 -2.69 10.35
C LEU A 105 -12.72 -3.52 10.95
N PRO A 106 -12.71 -3.76 12.28
CA PRO A 106 -11.61 -4.48 12.91
C PRO A 106 -11.58 -5.95 12.49
N HIS A 107 -10.36 -6.48 12.35
CA HIS A 107 -10.14 -7.86 11.95
C HIS A 107 -10.76 -8.87 12.94
N GLY A 108 -11.44 -9.88 12.41
CA GLY A 108 -12.11 -10.93 13.19
C GLY A 108 -13.48 -10.55 13.74
N GLN A 109 -13.95 -9.31 13.54
CA GLN A 109 -15.29 -8.89 13.94
C GLN A 109 -16.26 -8.88 12.76
N GLN A 110 -17.42 -9.51 12.94
CA GLN A 110 -18.51 -9.49 11.98
C GLN A 110 -19.51 -8.39 12.33
N LEU A 111 -19.91 -7.61 11.34
CA LEU A 111 -20.89 -6.53 11.48
C LEU A 111 -22.26 -6.98 10.97
N SER A 112 -23.31 -6.34 11.47
CA SER A 112 -24.69 -6.70 11.12
C SER A 112 -25.02 -6.33 9.68
N GLU A 113 -25.89 -7.12 9.05
CA GLU A 113 -26.41 -6.85 7.70
C GLU A 113 -26.94 -5.41 7.58
N THR A 114 -27.73 -4.94 8.54
CA THR A 114 -28.28 -3.57 8.54
C THR A 114 -27.17 -2.51 8.51
N PHE A 115 -26.14 -2.69 9.34
CA PHE A 115 -25.02 -1.75 9.38
C PHE A 115 -24.27 -1.75 8.05
N VAL A 116 -23.98 -2.93 7.50
CA VAL A 116 -23.23 -3.05 6.24
C VAL A 116 -24.04 -2.48 5.08
N ILE A 117 -25.35 -2.72 5.00
CA ILE A 117 -26.21 -2.12 3.97
C ILE A 117 -26.14 -0.59 4.04
N GLN A 118 -26.28 0.00 5.24
CA GLN A 118 -26.20 1.45 5.40
C GLN A 118 -24.82 1.99 5.01
N LEU A 119 -23.75 1.34 5.45
CA LEU A 119 -22.38 1.72 5.11
C LEU A 119 -22.15 1.72 3.59
N LEU A 120 -22.60 0.67 2.89
CA LEU A 120 -22.45 0.59 1.43
C LEU A 120 -23.27 1.65 0.72
N GLN A 121 -24.48 1.97 1.19
CA GLN A 121 -25.27 3.06 0.66
C GLN A 121 -24.55 4.40 0.82
N ASP A 122 -24.05 4.71 2.02
CA ASP A 122 -23.32 5.96 2.29
C ASP A 122 -22.09 6.13 1.37
N ILE A 123 -21.34 5.05 1.14
CA ILE A 123 -20.17 5.05 0.24
C ILE A 123 -20.61 5.24 -1.22
N LEU A 124 -21.63 4.51 -1.67
CA LEU A 124 -22.10 4.55 -3.05
C LEU A 124 -22.75 5.90 -3.41
N GLU A 125 -23.36 6.60 -2.46
CA GLU A 125 -23.95 7.92 -2.67
C GLU A 125 -22.91 8.95 -3.13
N VAL A 126 -21.80 9.07 -2.40
CA VAL A 126 -20.70 9.96 -2.79
C VAL A 126 -19.95 9.45 -4.02
N LEU A 127 -19.80 8.13 -4.18
CA LEU A 127 -19.15 7.56 -5.37
C LEU A 127 -19.98 7.77 -6.64
N ALA A 128 -21.31 7.75 -6.56
CA ALA A 128 -22.21 8.09 -7.66
C ALA A 128 -21.97 9.52 -8.14
N PHE A 129 -21.79 10.48 -7.22
CA PHE A 129 -21.39 11.85 -7.59
C PHE A 129 -20.07 11.87 -8.37
N VAL A 130 -19.05 11.12 -7.92
CA VAL A 130 -17.74 11.02 -8.61
C VAL A 130 -17.90 10.42 -10.01
N HIS A 131 -18.66 9.33 -10.15
CA HIS A 131 -18.92 8.69 -11.45
C HIS A 131 -19.68 9.61 -12.41
N ASN A 132 -20.65 10.39 -11.90
CA ASN A 132 -21.40 11.37 -12.71
C ASN A 132 -20.51 12.52 -13.24
N HIS A 133 -19.32 12.71 -12.66
CA HIS A 133 -18.28 13.61 -13.18
C HIS A 133 -17.30 12.93 -14.16
N ASN A 134 -17.66 11.72 -14.63
CA ASN A 134 -16.86 10.85 -15.50
C ASN A 134 -15.50 10.48 -14.91
N THR A 135 -15.46 10.26 -13.59
CA THR A 135 -14.23 9.93 -12.86
C THR A 135 -14.35 8.56 -12.20
N ILE A 136 -13.31 7.74 -12.34
CA ILE A 136 -13.11 6.49 -11.60
C ILE A 136 -12.11 6.78 -10.48
N HIS A 137 -12.44 6.42 -9.24
CA HIS A 137 -11.61 6.66 -8.06
C HIS A 137 -10.37 5.77 -8.00
N ARG A 138 -10.50 4.48 -8.30
CA ARG A 138 -9.45 3.43 -8.38
C ARG A 138 -8.77 2.99 -7.08
N ASP A 139 -8.84 3.75 -5.99
CA ASP A 139 -8.31 3.31 -4.69
C ASP A 139 -9.33 3.41 -3.55
N ILE A 140 -10.53 2.87 -3.78
CA ILE A 140 -11.56 2.73 -2.75
C ILE A 140 -11.15 1.64 -1.75
N LYS A 141 -10.97 2.03 -0.49
CA LYS A 141 -10.61 1.17 0.65
C LYS A 141 -10.94 1.87 1.98
N PRO A 142 -11.04 1.14 3.10
CA PRO A 142 -11.39 1.73 4.40
C PRO A 142 -10.43 2.84 4.88
N SER A 143 -9.14 2.78 4.55
CA SER A 143 -8.18 3.84 4.93
C SER A 143 -8.36 5.14 4.13
N ASN A 144 -9.08 5.10 3.00
CA ASN A 144 -9.37 6.27 2.15
C ASN A 144 -10.83 6.76 2.32
N ILE A 145 -11.50 6.30 3.38
CA ILE A 145 -12.87 6.65 3.69
C ILE A 145 -12.90 7.12 5.15
N ARG A 146 -13.40 8.34 5.40
CA ARG A 146 -13.52 8.87 6.76
C ARG A 146 -14.96 8.94 7.20
N ARG A 147 -15.20 8.58 8.47
CA ARG A 147 -16.44 8.89 9.18
C ARG A 147 -16.29 10.24 9.83
N ARG A 148 -17.03 11.23 9.34
CA ARG A 148 -16.99 12.60 9.86
C ARG A 148 -17.67 12.68 11.22
N GLU A 149 -16.99 13.26 12.20
CA GLU A 149 -17.47 13.30 13.60
C GLU A 149 -18.72 14.16 13.79
N SER A 150 -18.86 15.25 13.02
CA SER A 150 -19.94 16.22 13.23
C SER A 150 -21.33 15.68 12.89
N ASP A 151 -21.43 14.72 11.97
CA ASP A 151 -22.71 14.22 11.46
C ASP A 151 -22.71 12.74 11.04
N ASN A 152 -21.63 12.00 11.30
CA ASN A 152 -21.44 10.59 10.94
C ASN A 152 -21.53 10.27 9.44
N LYS A 153 -21.40 11.28 8.55
CA LYS A 153 -21.35 11.02 7.11
C LYS A 153 -20.02 10.41 6.68
N ILE A 154 -20.10 9.57 5.65
CA ILE A 154 -18.92 9.09 4.92
C ILE A 154 -18.35 10.23 4.08
N VAL A 155 -17.04 10.41 4.13
CA VAL A 155 -16.27 11.34 3.30
C VAL A 155 -15.19 10.55 2.56
N LEU A 156 -15.20 10.59 1.23
CA LEU A 156 -14.12 9.99 0.42
C LEU A 156 -12.91 10.91 0.45
N ILE A 157 -11.77 10.35 0.81
CA ILE A 157 -10.49 11.06 0.80
C ILE A 157 -9.54 10.40 -0.19
N ASP A 158 -8.52 11.14 -0.61
CA ASP A 158 -7.44 10.67 -1.48
C ASP A 158 -7.82 10.36 -2.94
N PHE A 159 -7.78 11.41 -3.77
CA PHE A 159 -8.08 11.33 -5.20
C PHE A 159 -6.81 11.14 -6.06
N GLY A 160 -5.67 10.79 -5.45
CA GLY A 160 -4.39 10.69 -6.16
C GLY A 160 -4.31 9.60 -7.23
N THR A 161 -5.26 8.66 -7.24
CA THR A 161 -5.25 7.53 -8.18
C THR A 161 -6.32 7.60 -9.26
N VAL A 162 -7.10 8.69 -9.31
CA VAL A 162 -8.27 8.82 -10.17
C VAL A 162 -7.97 8.74 -11.66
N LYS A 163 -8.97 8.34 -12.45
CA LYS A 163 -8.93 8.35 -13.92
C LYS A 163 -10.18 9.05 -14.47
N GLN A 164 -9.99 10.01 -15.37
CA GLN A 164 -11.11 10.58 -16.14
C GLN A 164 -11.41 9.71 -17.36
N ILE A 165 -12.68 9.45 -17.61
CA ILE A 165 -13.15 8.76 -18.82
C ILE A 165 -13.42 9.81 -19.90
N THR A 166 -12.65 9.77 -20.99
CA THR A 166 -12.94 10.52 -22.22
C THR A 166 -13.74 9.63 -23.17
N LYS A 167 -14.88 10.13 -23.69
CA LYS A 167 -15.71 9.39 -24.64
C LYS A 167 -14.89 9.06 -25.90
N GLY A 168 -14.76 7.77 -26.23
CA GLY A 168 -14.15 7.29 -27.48
C GLY A 168 -12.75 6.69 -27.36
N GLN A 169 -12.18 6.53 -26.17
CA GLN A 169 -10.86 5.92 -25.98
C GLN A 169 -10.86 4.80 -24.93
N THR A 170 -10.68 3.56 -25.38
CA THR A 170 -10.28 2.43 -24.53
C THR A 170 -8.78 2.57 -24.23
N ASN A 171 -8.44 3.32 -23.19
CA ASN A 171 -7.04 3.60 -22.85
C ASN A 171 -6.57 2.75 -21.68
N TYR A 172 -5.57 1.90 -21.94
CA TYR A 172 -4.70 1.33 -20.93
C TYR A 172 -4.06 2.45 -20.08
N THR A 173 -4.00 2.29 -18.76
CA THR A 173 -3.44 3.26 -17.79
C THR A 173 -2.64 2.55 -16.72
N VAL A 174 -1.65 3.19 -16.09
CA VAL A 174 -0.88 2.63 -14.96
C VAL A 174 -1.79 1.92 -13.95
N ALA A 175 -1.49 0.66 -13.63
CA ALA A 175 -2.18 -0.09 -12.59
C ALA A 175 -1.88 0.53 -11.21
N VAL A 176 -2.93 0.99 -10.54
CA VAL A 176 -2.87 1.57 -9.18
C VAL A 176 -4.09 1.06 -8.42
N GLY A 177 -3.93 0.75 -7.14
CA GLY A 177 -4.99 0.28 -6.25
C GLY A 177 -4.40 -0.56 -5.11
N THR A 178 -5.21 -0.84 -4.10
CA THR A 178 -4.76 -1.58 -2.91
C THR A 178 -5.08 -3.06 -2.99
N ILE A 179 -4.11 -3.91 -2.63
CA ILE A 179 -4.23 -5.37 -2.64
C ILE A 179 -5.47 -5.80 -1.82
N GLY A 180 -6.27 -6.71 -2.39
CA GLY A 180 -7.52 -7.19 -1.81
C GLY A 180 -8.74 -6.43 -2.29
N TYR A 181 -8.64 -5.11 -2.50
CA TYR A 181 -9.75 -4.27 -3.02
C TYR A 181 -9.65 -4.06 -4.53
N MET A 182 -8.44 -4.08 -5.10
CA MET A 182 -8.21 -3.87 -6.53
C MET A 182 -8.69 -5.08 -7.37
N PRO A 183 -9.58 -4.87 -8.35
CA PRO A 183 -10.01 -5.92 -9.26
C PRO A 183 -9.01 -6.18 -10.40
N SER A 184 -9.15 -7.33 -11.06
CA SER A 184 -8.19 -7.81 -12.08
C SER A 184 -8.12 -6.92 -13.32
N GLU A 185 -9.24 -6.34 -13.78
CA GLU A 185 -9.23 -5.44 -14.94
C GLU A 185 -8.47 -4.14 -14.66
N GLN A 186 -8.50 -3.66 -13.41
CA GLN A 186 -7.71 -2.50 -12.98
C GLN A 186 -6.23 -2.83 -12.88
N ALA A 187 -5.89 -4.01 -12.36
CA ALA A 187 -4.51 -4.52 -12.38
C ALA A 187 -3.99 -4.70 -13.83
N ASN A 188 -4.88 -5.02 -14.76
CA ASN A 188 -4.62 -5.09 -16.20
C ASN A 188 -4.80 -3.73 -16.92
N HIS A 189 -4.66 -2.62 -16.19
CA HIS A 189 -4.58 -1.27 -16.77
C HIS A 189 -5.87 -0.78 -17.43
N SER A 190 -7.00 -1.49 -17.26
CA SER A 190 -8.31 -1.20 -17.85
C SER A 190 -9.41 -1.02 -16.78
N PRO A 191 -9.30 -0.03 -15.88
CA PRO A 191 -10.34 0.24 -14.89
C PRO A 191 -11.62 0.79 -15.52
N HIS A 192 -12.75 0.44 -14.92
CA HIS A 192 -14.10 0.90 -15.23
C HIS A 192 -14.78 1.45 -13.98
N PHE A 193 -15.94 2.11 -14.11
CA PHE A 193 -16.77 2.45 -12.93
C PHE A 193 -17.13 1.22 -12.10
N SER A 194 -17.33 0.06 -12.75
CA SER A 194 -17.58 -1.21 -12.07
C SER A 194 -16.36 -1.74 -11.30
N SER A 195 -15.17 -1.17 -11.48
CA SER A 195 -13.98 -1.44 -10.66
C SER A 195 -14.11 -0.83 -9.26
N ASP A 196 -14.62 0.41 -9.16
CA ASP A 196 -14.90 1.01 -7.84
C ASP A 196 -16.06 0.29 -7.14
N VAL A 197 -17.09 -0.11 -7.88
CA VAL A 197 -18.21 -0.92 -7.35
C VAL A 197 -17.71 -2.23 -6.74
N TYR A 198 -16.77 -2.90 -7.40
CA TYR A 198 -16.13 -4.10 -6.86
C TYR A 198 -15.46 -3.81 -5.52
N ALA A 199 -14.65 -2.75 -5.44
CA ALA A 199 -13.95 -2.38 -4.22
C ALA A 199 -14.92 -2.08 -3.07
N VAL A 200 -16.05 -1.40 -3.35
CA VAL A 200 -17.12 -1.19 -2.36
C VAL A 200 -17.75 -2.53 -1.92
N GLY A 201 -18.00 -3.45 -2.86
CA GLY A 201 -18.49 -4.79 -2.54
C GLY A 201 -17.53 -5.59 -1.64
N ILE A 202 -16.22 -5.46 -1.86
CA ILE A 202 -15.19 -6.07 -1.01
C ILE A 202 -15.24 -5.50 0.41
N ILE A 203 -15.43 -4.18 0.58
CA ILE A 203 -15.62 -3.57 1.91
C ILE A 203 -16.83 -4.18 2.61
N GLY A 204 -17.93 -4.41 1.89
CA GLY A 204 -19.12 -5.06 2.43
C GLY A 204 -18.86 -6.48 2.90
N ILE A 205 -18.18 -7.29 2.08
CA ILE A 205 -17.81 -8.67 2.41
C ILE A 205 -16.83 -8.72 3.59
N GLN A 206 -15.85 -7.82 3.63
CA GLN A 206 -14.94 -7.66 4.76
C GLN A 206 -15.71 -7.39 6.06
N ALA A 207 -16.63 -6.41 6.03
CA ALA A 207 -17.44 -6.04 7.19
C ALA A 207 -18.30 -7.20 7.70
N LEU A 208 -18.88 -8.00 6.81
CA LEU A 208 -19.72 -9.14 7.16
C LEU A 208 -18.92 -10.35 7.68
N THR A 209 -17.75 -10.60 7.12
CA THR A 209 -16.97 -11.81 7.43
C THR A 209 -15.91 -11.58 8.51
N GLY A 210 -15.50 -10.33 8.72
CA GLY A 210 -14.36 -9.95 9.56
C GLY A 210 -12.99 -10.33 8.97
N MET A 211 -12.96 -10.84 7.74
CA MET A 211 -11.72 -11.31 7.10
C MET A 211 -10.96 -10.19 6.41
N ILE A 212 -9.63 -10.32 6.35
CA ILE A 212 -8.81 -9.43 5.51
C ILE A 212 -9.14 -9.70 4.04
N PRO A 213 -9.41 -8.67 3.22
CA PRO A 213 -9.79 -8.83 1.81
C PRO A 213 -8.86 -9.70 0.96
N LYS A 214 -7.55 -9.63 1.19
CA LYS A 214 -6.55 -10.43 0.44
C LYS A 214 -6.64 -11.93 0.75
N ASP A 215 -7.19 -12.29 1.91
CA ASP A 215 -7.31 -13.65 2.41
C ASP A 215 -8.71 -14.23 2.16
N LEU A 216 -9.59 -13.48 1.49
CA LEU A 216 -10.91 -13.95 1.12
C LEU A 216 -10.78 -15.17 0.18
N PRO A 217 -11.47 -16.27 0.48
CA PRO A 217 -11.44 -17.49 -0.33
C PRO A 217 -12.03 -17.22 -1.71
N ARG A 218 -11.43 -17.85 -2.72
CA ARG A 218 -11.90 -17.79 -4.10
C ARG A 218 -12.15 -19.18 -4.64
N ASP A 219 -13.17 -19.30 -5.46
CA ASP A 219 -13.40 -20.51 -6.25
C ASP A 219 -12.28 -20.62 -7.31
N PRO A 220 -11.54 -21.74 -7.34
CA PRO A 220 -10.37 -21.88 -8.22
C PRO A 220 -10.73 -22.01 -9.71
N HIS A 221 -11.98 -22.33 -10.05
CA HIS A 221 -12.44 -22.50 -11.42
C HIS A 221 -13.01 -21.22 -12.01
N THR A 222 -13.68 -20.42 -11.18
CA THR A 222 -14.40 -19.21 -11.61
C THR A 222 -13.72 -17.92 -11.19
N GLY A 223 -12.87 -17.94 -10.15
CA GLY A 223 -12.23 -16.76 -9.57
C GLY A 223 -13.17 -15.92 -8.67
N GLU A 224 -14.42 -16.34 -8.54
CA GLU A 224 -15.45 -15.71 -7.71
C GLU A 224 -15.14 -15.86 -6.22
N ILE A 225 -15.60 -14.92 -5.39
CA ILE A 225 -15.33 -14.91 -3.94
C ILE A 225 -16.32 -15.83 -3.21
N ASP A 226 -15.83 -16.83 -2.47
CA ASP A 226 -16.67 -17.78 -1.70
C ASP A 226 -16.87 -17.31 -0.24
N TRP A 227 -17.56 -16.18 -0.08
CA TRP A 227 -17.77 -15.54 1.23
C TRP A 227 -19.06 -15.99 1.94
N ARG A 228 -20.09 -16.44 1.20
CA ARG A 228 -21.44 -16.71 1.75
C ARG A 228 -21.48 -17.71 2.90
N LYS A 229 -20.53 -18.66 2.96
CA LYS A 229 -20.44 -19.64 4.06
C LYS A 229 -19.91 -19.04 5.38
N ARG A 230 -19.43 -17.80 5.35
CA ARG A 230 -18.70 -17.15 6.44
C ARG A 230 -19.46 -15.98 7.07
N ALA A 231 -20.63 -15.64 6.53
CA ALA A 231 -21.52 -14.62 7.08
C ALA A 231 -22.98 -15.07 6.91
N GLN A 232 -23.86 -14.68 7.84
CA GLN A 232 -25.29 -14.91 7.73
C GLN A 232 -26.00 -13.61 7.36
N VAL A 233 -26.57 -13.56 6.16
CA VAL A 233 -27.32 -12.42 5.63
C VAL A 233 -28.53 -12.88 4.83
N SER A 234 -29.44 -11.97 4.49
CA SER A 234 -30.52 -12.24 3.54
C SER A 234 -29.98 -12.66 2.16
N GLN A 235 -30.74 -13.52 1.49
CA GLN A 235 -30.41 -13.94 0.13
C GLN A 235 -30.36 -12.74 -0.82
N GLU A 236 -31.28 -11.80 -0.67
CA GLU A 236 -31.35 -10.60 -1.51
C GLU A 236 -30.07 -9.75 -1.36
N PHE A 237 -29.59 -9.52 -0.14
CA PHE A 237 -28.36 -8.77 0.06
C PHE A 237 -27.12 -9.53 -0.43
N ALA A 238 -27.06 -10.84 -0.22
CA ALA A 238 -25.97 -11.66 -0.73
C ALA A 238 -25.90 -11.64 -2.26
N ASP A 239 -27.05 -11.66 -2.95
CA ASP A 239 -27.11 -11.57 -4.41
C ASP A 239 -26.61 -10.21 -4.93
N VAL A 240 -26.90 -9.13 -4.20
CA VAL A 240 -26.36 -7.79 -4.52
C VAL A 240 -24.85 -7.77 -4.36
N LEU A 241 -24.30 -8.25 -3.23
CA LEU A 241 -22.85 -8.30 -3.00
C LEU A 241 -22.13 -9.17 -4.02
N ASP A 242 -22.65 -10.37 -4.31
CA ASP A 242 -22.08 -11.24 -5.35
C ASP A 242 -22.02 -10.54 -6.71
N LYS A 243 -23.07 -9.81 -7.08
CA LYS A 243 -23.08 -9.04 -8.33
C LYS A 243 -22.08 -7.88 -8.29
N MET A 244 -21.89 -7.20 -7.15
CA MET A 244 -20.87 -6.16 -7.02
C MET A 244 -19.45 -6.71 -7.24
N VAL A 245 -19.18 -7.95 -6.79
CA VAL A 245 -17.82 -8.53 -6.80
C VAL A 245 -17.55 -9.59 -7.87
N ARG A 246 -18.42 -9.72 -8.89
CA ARG A 246 -18.21 -10.67 -10.00
C ARG A 246 -16.80 -10.57 -10.57
N TYR A 247 -16.18 -11.71 -10.89
CA TYR A 247 -14.84 -11.71 -11.48
C TYR A 247 -14.84 -10.97 -12.83
N ASP A 248 -15.80 -11.29 -13.70
CA ASP A 248 -16.03 -10.54 -14.94
C ASP A 248 -16.72 -9.19 -14.65
N PHE A 249 -15.98 -8.10 -14.86
CA PHE A 249 -16.45 -6.73 -14.63
C PHE A 249 -17.69 -6.34 -15.46
N ARG A 250 -17.97 -7.05 -16.55
CA ARG A 250 -19.15 -6.81 -17.42
C ARG A 250 -20.43 -7.36 -16.79
N LEU A 251 -20.30 -8.28 -15.83
CA LEU A 251 -21.44 -8.87 -15.12
C LEU A 251 -21.79 -8.13 -13.83
N ARG A 252 -20.99 -7.13 -13.44
CA ARG A 252 -21.24 -6.28 -12.27
C ARG A 252 -22.30 -5.22 -12.55
N TYR A 253 -22.70 -4.49 -11.52
CA TYR A 253 -23.33 -3.18 -11.73
C TYR A 253 -22.33 -2.26 -12.43
N GLN A 254 -22.78 -1.55 -13.46
CA GLN A 254 -21.90 -0.78 -14.34
C GLN A 254 -21.59 0.61 -13.78
N SER A 255 -22.26 1.03 -12.71
CA SER A 255 -22.02 2.29 -12.01
C SER A 255 -22.38 2.18 -10.52
N ALA A 256 -21.93 3.17 -9.72
CA ALA A 256 -22.31 3.29 -8.33
C ALA A 256 -23.82 3.57 -8.17
N ASP A 257 -24.43 4.33 -9.08
CA ASP A 257 -25.88 4.55 -9.11
C ASP A 257 -26.67 3.23 -9.25
N GLU A 258 -26.26 2.35 -10.17
CA GLU A 258 -26.92 1.06 -10.35
C GLU A 258 -26.82 0.17 -9.10
N ALA A 259 -25.63 0.13 -8.48
CA ALA A 259 -25.42 -0.63 -7.24
C ALA A 259 -26.21 -0.04 -6.06
N LEU A 260 -26.26 1.29 -5.95
CA LEU A 260 -27.01 2.00 -4.92
C LEU A 260 -28.52 1.74 -5.03
N GLN A 261 -29.06 1.77 -6.25
CA GLN A 261 -30.46 1.43 -6.51
C GLN A 261 -30.78 -0.01 -6.11
N ALA A 262 -29.89 -0.95 -6.41
CA ALA A 262 -30.06 -2.35 -6.03
C ALA A 262 -30.07 -2.54 -4.50
N LEU A 263 -29.19 -1.85 -3.76
CA LEU A 263 -29.20 -1.89 -2.29
C LEU A 263 -30.46 -1.25 -1.70
N ARG A 264 -30.92 -0.11 -2.24
CA ARG A 264 -32.14 0.56 -1.77
C ARG A 264 -33.42 -0.24 -2.05
N ALA A 265 -33.38 -1.15 -3.02
CA ALA A 265 -34.50 -2.05 -3.32
C ALA A 265 -34.63 -3.22 -2.33
N ILE A 266 -33.64 -3.45 -1.45
CA ILE A 266 -33.72 -4.50 -0.43
C ILE A 266 -34.79 -4.11 0.59
N SER A 267 -35.85 -4.93 0.69
CA SER A 267 -36.99 -4.64 1.56
C SER A 267 -36.63 -4.75 3.05
N PRO A 268 -36.95 -3.76 3.90
CA PRO A 268 -36.66 -3.81 5.34
C PRO A 268 -37.33 -5.00 6.06
N SER A 269 -38.46 -5.49 5.54
CA SER A 269 -39.29 -6.53 6.17
C SER A 269 -38.68 -7.95 6.17
N LYS A 270 -37.49 -8.16 5.58
CA LYS A 270 -36.80 -9.46 5.55
C LYS A 270 -35.43 -9.48 6.24
N ILE A 271 -34.98 -8.35 6.80
CA ILE A 271 -33.72 -8.27 7.55
C ILE A 271 -33.91 -9.01 8.88
N LYS A 272 -33.41 -10.24 9.00
CA LYS A 272 -33.45 -11.00 10.25
C LYS A 272 -32.43 -10.43 11.24
N GLY A 273 -32.83 -9.38 11.98
CA GLY A 273 -32.05 -8.87 13.11
C GLY A 273 -31.99 -9.89 14.24
N HIS A 274 -30.81 -10.44 14.54
CA HIS A 274 -30.52 -10.93 15.88
C HIS A 274 -29.96 -9.74 16.69
N PRO A 275 -30.45 -9.50 17.92
CA PRO A 275 -29.91 -8.44 18.76
C PRO A 275 -28.47 -8.75 19.11
N VAL A 276 -27.55 -7.87 18.73
CA VAL A 276 -26.18 -7.88 19.24
C VAL A 276 -26.21 -7.20 20.61
N THR A 277 -25.73 -7.91 21.63
CA THR A 277 -25.50 -7.38 22.97
C THR A 277 -24.44 -6.29 22.91
N VAL A 278 -24.86 -5.03 23.07
CA VAL A 278 -23.95 -3.92 23.36
C VAL A 278 -23.40 -4.14 24.77
N ILE A 279 -22.14 -4.57 24.89
CA ILE A 279 -21.44 -4.50 26.18
C ILE A 279 -21.01 -3.04 26.36
N SER A 280 -21.84 -2.28 27.07
CA SER A 280 -21.48 -0.98 27.62
C SER A 280 -20.42 -1.16 28.71
N GLY A 281 -19.14 -1.06 28.34
CA GLY A 281 -18.04 -0.97 29.28
C GLY A 281 -17.87 0.46 29.78
N SER A 282 -18.56 0.81 30.86
CA SER A 282 -18.34 2.05 31.61
C SER A 282 -16.96 2.05 32.26
N SER A 283 -16.20 3.11 32.04
CA SER A 283 -14.98 3.49 32.76
C SER A 283 -15.25 3.80 34.24
N GLN A 284 -14.38 3.35 35.16
CA GLN A 284 -13.72 4.09 36.26
C GLN A 284 -12.93 3.09 37.18
N PRO A 285 -11.98 3.56 38.01
CA PRO A 285 -10.66 2.96 38.18
C PRO A 285 -10.44 2.30 39.54
N SER A 286 -9.45 1.42 39.65
CA SER A 286 -8.86 1.06 40.94
C SER A 286 -7.35 0.96 40.82
N GLY A 287 -6.68 1.83 41.56
CA GLY A 287 -5.24 1.88 41.66
C GLY A 287 -4.68 0.82 42.59
N LEU A 288 -3.55 0.27 42.20
CA LEU A 288 -2.55 -0.25 43.14
C LEU A 288 -1.18 0.11 42.59
N PHE A 289 -0.75 1.34 42.88
CA PHE A 289 0.64 1.76 42.79
C PHE A 289 1.19 1.87 44.22
N GLN A 290 2.42 1.39 44.38
CA GLN A 290 3.34 1.48 45.53
C GLN A 290 3.31 0.34 46.57
N LYS A 291 4.29 -0.56 46.43
CA LYS A 291 5.44 -0.74 47.34
C LYS A 291 6.44 -1.74 46.67
N PHE A 292 7.37 -1.23 45.87
CA PHE A 292 8.80 -1.03 46.19
C PHE A 292 9.67 -2.29 46.39
N LEU A 293 10.51 -2.55 45.37
CA LEU A 293 11.95 -2.87 45.41
C LEU A 293 12.55 -3.55 46.67
N ARG A 294 13.18 -4.73 46.47
CA ARG A 294 14.64 -4.96 46.62
C ARG A 294 15.00 -6.44 46.45
N GLY A 295 16.04 -6.72 45.65
CA GLY A 295 16.61 -8.06 45.49
C GLY A 295 17.48 -8.25 44.24
N LEU A 296 18.37 -7.29 43.94
CA LEU A 296 19.44 -7.42 42.94
C LEU A 296 20.53 -8.36 43.46
N ALA A 297 20.75 -9.48 42.79
CA ALA A 297 22.04 -10.14 42.54
C ALA A 297 21.77 -11.56 42.00
N ILE A 298 22.55 -12.03 41.02
CA ILE A 298 22.49 -13.38 40.42
C ILE A 298 21.47 -13.55 39.26
N VAL A 299 21.31 -12.56 38.38
CA VAL A 299 20.83 -12.81 36.99
C VAL A 299 21.73 -12.15 35.93
N GLY A 300 22.54 -11.17 36.32
CA GLY A 300 23.45 -10.43 35.41
C GLY A 300 24.67 -11.20 34.90
N ALA A 301 24.96 -12.41 35.41
CA ALA A 301 26.13 -13.20 35.00
C ALA A 301 25.81 -14.33 34.00
N ILE A 302 24.53 -14.75 33.88
CA ILE A 302 24.13 -15.79 32.92
C ILE A 302 23.64 -15.16 31.61
N ALA A 303 22.98 -14.00 31.68
CA ALA A 303 22.53 -13.27 30.49
C ALA A 303 23.69 -12.67 29.67
N THR A 304 24.78 -12.28 30.33
CA THR A 304 25.98 -11.76 29.65
C THR A 304 26.81 -12.87 29.00
N ALA A 305 26.86 -14.07 29.58
CA ALA A 305 27.53 -15.22 28.97
C ALA A 305 26.79 -15.76 27.74
N ILE A 306 25.44 -15.73 27.73
CA ILE A 306 24.64 -16.14 26.56
C ILE A 306 24.68 -15.06 25.47
N PHE A 307 24.75 -13.78 25.82
CA PHE A 307 24.86 -12.69 24.85
C PHE A 307 26.26 -12.57 24.23
N LEU A 308 27.31 -12.91 24.98
CA LEU A 308 28.70 -12.87 24.48
C LEU A 308 29.15 -14.13 23.72
N LEU A 309 28.39 -15.23 23.75
CA LEU A 309 28.68 -16.45 22.98
C LEU A 309 27.82 -16.63 21.72
N ARG A 310 26.89 -15.70 21.42
CA ARG A 310 26.10 -15.75 20.18
C ARG A 310 26.65 -14.86 19.06
N ASN A 311 27.67 -14.07 19.35
CA ASN A 311 28.50 -13.42 18.34
C ASN A 311 29.73 -14.30 18.12
N ILE A 312 29.98 -14.65 16.85
CA ILE A 312 31.13 -15.43 16.35
C ILE A 312 30.91 -16.96 16.31
N ILE A 313 29.74 -17.43 15.88
CA ILE A 313 29.59 -18.68 15.08
C ILE A 313 28.39 -18.45 14.14
N PRO A 314 28.51 -18.59 12.81
CA PRO A 314 27.36 -18.48 11.92
C PRO A 314 26.39 -19.61 12.30
N ALA A 315 25.18 -19.24 12.74
CA ALA A 315 24.10 -20.21 12.85
C ALA A 315 23.94 -20.88 11.48
N ASP A 316 23.83 -22.21 11.45
CA ASP A 316 23.37 -22.91 10.25
C ASP A 316 22.10 -22.21 9.75
N GLU A 317 22.22 -21.46 8.66
CA GLU A 317 21.13 -20.67 8.10
C GLU A 317 20.08 -21.65 7.58
N ASN A 318 19.02 -21.89 8.36
CA ASN A 318 17.86 -22.59 7.83
C ASN A 318 17.19 -21.67 6.81
N PHE A 319 17.23 -22.06 5.54
CA PHE A 319 16.57 -21.35 4.45
C PHE A 319 15.12 -21.85 4.29
N LEU A 320 14.18 -20.91 4.22
CA LEU A 320 12.79 -21.12 3.81
C LEU A 320 12.67 -21.00 2.29
N ASN A 321 11.65 -21.65 1.72
CA ASN A 321 11.31 -21.50 0.30
C ASN A 321 10.27 -20.39 0.13
N TYR A 322 10.52 -19.51 -0.82
CA TYR A 322 9.55 -18.56 -1.35
C TYR A 322 9.15 -18.99 -2.76
N ASP A 323 7.83 -19.11 -3.00
CA ASP A 323 7.24 -19.42 -4.30
C ASP A 323 6.26 -18.30 -4.66
N ASN A 324 6.41 -17.75 -5.86
CA ASN A 324 5.44 -16.84 -6.44
C ASN A 324 5.16 -17.28 -7.88
N SER A 325 4.16 -18.14 -7.98
CA SER A 325 3.68 -18.71 -9.24
C SER A 325 3.15 -17.65 -10.22
N SER A 326 2.69 -16.49 -9.75
CA SER A 326 2.21 -15.41 -10.64
C SER A 326 3.33 -14.75 -11.45
N HIS A 327 4.54 -14.69 -10.90
CA HIS A 327 5.74 -14.16 -11.58
C HIS A 327 6.71 -15.26 -12.03
N GLY A 328 6.39 -16.52 -11.73
CA GLY A 328 7.18 -17.68 -12.07
C GLY A 328 8.54 -17.71 -11.37
N ILE A 329 8.59 -17.30 -10.09
CA ILE A 329 9.82 -17.24 -9.31
C ILE A 329 9.79 -18.19 -8.13
N LYS A 330 10.92 -18.86 -7.91
CA LYS A 330 11.25 -19.58 -6.68
C LYS A 330 12.60 -19.10 -6.18
N ILE A 331 12.71 -18.85 -4.88
CA ILE A 331 13.99 -18.48 -4.25
C ILE A 331 13.99 -18.97 -2.80
N LYS A 332 15.16 -19.26 -2.27
CA LYS A 332 15.34 -19.55 -0.85
C LYS A 332 15.81 -18.30 -0.11
N TYR A 333 15.33 -18.10 1.11
CA TYR A 333 15.74 -17.00 1.98
C TYR A 333 15.93 -17.44 3.43
N PRO A 334 16.78 -16.79 4.23
CA PRO A 334 17.00 -17.17 5.63
C PRO A 334 15.74 -17.01 6.48
N GLN A 335 15.47 -17.96 7.37
CA GLN A 335 14.29 -17.93 8.25
C GLN A 335 14.21 -16.68 9.15
N ASN A 336 15.35 -16.07 9.49
CA ASN A 336 15.42 -14.87 10.31
C ASN A 336 15.26 -13.56 9.51
N TRP A 337 15.15 -13.63 8.17
CA TRP A 337 14.84 -12.46 7.35
C TRP A 337 13.33 -12.28 7.24
N GLU A 338 12.88 -11.03 7.33
CA GLU A 338 11.46 -10.69 7.19
C GLU A 338 11.08 -10.66 5.71
N LEU A 339 10.03 -11.39 5.35
CA LEU A 339 9.48 -11.44 4.01
C LEU A 339 8.37 -10.40 3.85
N GLN A 340 8.49 -9.53 2.85
CA GLN A 340 7.44 -8.59 2.45
C GLN A 340 7.03 -8.85 1.00
N ASN A 341 5.83 -9.39 0.81
CA ASN A 341 5.20 -9.52 -0.51
C ASN A 341 4.65 -8.16 -0.92
N ILE A 342 5.21 -7.57 -1.97
CA ILE A 342 4.83 -6.21 -2.39
C ILE A 342 4.01 -6.25 -3.67
N ASN A 343 4.31 -7.15 -4.62
CA ASN A 343 3.66 -7.25 -5.95
C ASN A 343 3.23 -5.87 -6.46
N ASN A 344 4.18 -4.94 -6.50
CA ASN A 344 3.94 -3.53 -6.73
C ASN A 344 3.78 -3.28 -8.24
N PRO A 345 2.59 -2.90 -8.72
CA PRO A 345 2.35 -2.71 -10.15
C PRO A 345 3.09 -1.50 -10.74
N ILE A 346 3.71 -0.65 -9.90
CA ILE A 346 4.44 0.55 -10.33
C ILE A 346 5.96 0.31 -10.34
N THR A 347 6.49 -0.33 -9.30
CA THR A 347 7.94 -0.59 -9.20
C THR A 347 8.35 -1.95 -9.77
N ASN A 348 7.38 -2.78 -10.17
CA ASN A 348 7.58 -4.17 -10.58
C ASN A 348 8.23 -5.05 -9.50
N GLU A 349 8.34 -4.54 -8.27
CA GLU A 349 8.87 -5.29 -7.12
C GLU A 349 7.89 -6.38 -6.73
N VAL A 350 8.36 -7.61 -6.80
CA VAL A 350 7.58 -8.80 -6.47
C VAL A 350 7.66 -9.06 -4.97
N VAL A 351 8.87 -9.02 -4.42
CA VAL A 351 9.17 -9.37 -3.02
C VAL A 351 10.41 -8.64 -2.50
N ILE A 352 10.37 -8.29 -1.22
CA ILE A 352 11.52 -7.80 -0.45
C ILE A 352 11.79 -8.76 0.71
N PHE A 353 13.07 -9.05 0.94
CA PHE A 353 13.57 -9.77 2.10
C PHE A 353 14.43 -8.81 2.92
N LEU A 354 14.07 -8.55 4.18
CA LEU A 354 14.78 -7.64 5.07
C LEU A 354 15.64 -8.42 6.07
N SER A 355 16.89 -7.99 6.26
CA SER A 355 17.79 -8.53 7.28
C SER A 355 17.25 -8.29 8.70
N PRO A 356 17.65 -9.10 9.70
CA PRO A 356 17.37 -8.80 11.10
C PRO A 356 17.98 -7.46 11.49
N ARG A 357 17.27 -6.68 12.31
CA ARG A 357 17.83 -5.45 12.89
C ARG A 357 18.98 -5.79 13.82
N GLU A 358 20.11 -5.08 13.67
CA GLU A 358 21.27 -5.25 14.54
C GLU A 358 21.04 -4.60 15.92
N SER A 359 20.23 -3.53 15.96
CA SER A 359 19.88 -2.83 17.19
C SER A 359 18.52 -2.13 17.10
N ASN A 360 17.97 -1.73 18.24
CA ASN A 360 16.74 -0.92 18.29
C ASN A 360 16.91 0.50 17.74
N THR A 361 18.16 0.93 17.52
CA THR A 361 18.53 2.23 16.93
C THR A 361 18.93 2.13 15.47
N ASP A 362 18.87 0.93 14.88
CA ASP A 362 19.25 0.68 13.50
C ASP A 362 18.26 1.35 12.55
N LYS A 363 18.74 2.32 11.77
CA LYS A 363 17.89 3.15 10.89
C LYS A 363 17.76 2.57 9.49
N PHE A 364 18.56 1.57 9.16
CA PHE A 364 18.58 0.93 7.86
C PHE A 364 18.65 -0.60 8.05
N GLN A 365 17.78 -1.33 7.35
CA GLN A 365 17.85 -2.79 7.27
C GLN A 365 18.35 -3.15 5.87
N GLU A 366 19.41 -3.94 5.80
CA GLU A 366 19.85 -4.52 4.54
C GLU A 366 18.71 -5.32 3.92
N LYS A 367 18.61 -5.28 2.59
CA LYS A 367 17.49 -5.89 1.91
C LYS A 367 17.89 -6.53 0.60
N LEU A 368 17.18 -7.58 0.23
CA LEU A 368 17.21 -8.17 -1.10
C LEU A 368 15.84 -7.99 -1.73
N THR A 369 15.80 -7.42 -2.93
CA THR A 369 14.56 -7.13 -3.67
C THR A 369 14.57 -7.89 -4.98
N ILE A 370 13.44 -8.49 -5.35
CA ILE A 370 13.23 -9.08 -6.67
C ILE A 370 12.23 -8.24 -7.45
N THR A 371 12.64 -7.78 -8.63
CA THR A 371 11.83 -7.02 -9.57
C THR A 371 11.65 -7.83 -10.85
N VAL A 372 10.44 -7.84 -11.39
CA VAL A 372 10.12 -8.52 -12.66
C VAL A 372 9.39 -7.55 -13.57
N GLU A 373 10.08 -7.07 -14.60
CA GLU A 373 9.55 -6.05 -15.50
C GLU A 373 9.49 -6.53 -16.95
N ASN A 374 8.56 -5.98 -17.71
CA ASN A 374 8.48 -6.25 -19.14
C ASN A 374 9.64 -5.57 -19.85
N PHE A 375 10.42 -6.34 -20.60
CA PHE A 375 11.55 -5.84 -21.38
C PHE A 375 11.66 -6.61 -22.69
N SER A 376 11.72 -5.87 -23.79
CA SER A 376 11.95 -6.41 -25.13
C SER A 376 13.29 -5.91 -25.63
N GLY A 377 14.29 -6.79 -25.65
CA GLY A 377 15.66 -6.46 -26.04
C GLY A 377 16.64 -7.56 -25.63
N THR A 378 17.93 -7.27 -25.79
CA THR A 378 19.03 -8.17 -25.40
C THR A 378 19.49 -7.92 -23.97
N LEU A 379 20.18 -8.91 -23.40
CA LEU A 379 20.72 -8.81 -22.03
C LEU A 379 21.78 -7.70 -21.89
N ASP A 380 22.50 -7.37 -22.96
CA ASP A 380 23.45 -6.25 -23.00
C ASP A 380 22.76 -4.90 -23.12
N GLU A 381 21.70 -4.78 -23.93
CA GLU A 381 20.87 -3.57 -23.99
C GLU A 381 20.24 -3.26 -22.62
N PHE A 382 19.77 -4.28 -21.91
CA PHE A 382 19.26 -4.12 -20.55
C PHE A 382 20.35 -3.67 -19.57
N LYS A 383 21.57 -4.21 -19.69
CA LYS A 383 22.72 -3.79 -18.88
C LYS A 383 23.08 -2.33 -19.11
N ASP A 384 23.14 -1.91 -20.37
CA ASP A 384 23.46 -0.53 -20.73
C ASP A 384 22.38 0.44 -20.25
N SER A 385 21.10 0.05 -20.36
CA SER A 385 19.98 0.79 -19.75
C SER A 385 20.15 0.90 -18.24
N SER A 386 20.41 -0.22 -17.56
CA SER A 386 20.56 -0.25 -16.09
C SER A 386 21.71 0.65 -15.62
N ILE A 387 22.87 0.61 -16.29
CA ILE A 387 24.01 1.47 -15.96
C ILE A 387 23.64 2.95 -16.15
N LYS A 388 22.99 3.29 -17.27
CA LYS A 388 22.55 4.66 -17.56
C LYS A 388 21.54 5.14 -16.51
N ASP A 389 20.61 4.29 -16.10
CA ASP A 389 19.59 4.61 -15.11
C ASP A 389 20.22 4.84 -13.73
N ILE A 390 21.16 3.99 -13.32
CA ILE A 390 21.93 4.17 -12.08
C ILE A 390 22.67 5.52 -12.11
N SER A 391 23.41 5.80 -13.18
CA SER A 391 24.23 7.03 -13.27
C SER A 391 23.42 8.32 -13.30
N ASN A 392 22.24 8.32 -13.90
CA ASN A 392 21.43 9.53 -14.06
C ASN A 392 20.59 9.88 -12.82
N HIS A 393 20.31 8.89 -11.96
CA HIS A 393 19.19 9.02 -11.03
C HIS A 393 19.53 8.65 -9.59
N LEU A 394 20.60 7.90 -9.37
CA LEU A 394 21.13 7.68 -8.03
C LEU A 394 22.14 8.79 -7.71
N SER A 395 21.91 9.53 -6.62
CA SER A 395 22.79 10.62 -6.20
C SER A 395 24.19 10.07 -5.90
N GLN A 396 25.23 10.72 -6.43
CA GLN A 396 26.63 10.28 -6.29
C GLN A 396 26.86 8.83 -6.74
N ALA A 397 26.09 8.37 -7.75
CA ALA A 397 26.23 7.03 -8.29
C ALA A 397 27.64 6.76 -8.81
N LYS A 398 28.19 5.59 -8.46
CA LYS A 398 29.43 5.09 -9.04
C LYS A 398 29.31 3.61 -9.31
N ILE A 399 29.48 3.22 -10.58
CA ILE A 399 29.65 1.82 -10.95
C ILE A 399 31.02 1.38 -10.44
N VAL A 400 31.02 0.40 -9.53
CA VAL A 400 32.22 -0.16 -8.90
C VAL A 400 32.73 -1.35 -9.69
N ASN A 401 31.82 -2.23 -10.13
CA ASN A 401 32.18 -3.42 -10.90
C ASN A 401 31.03 -3.81 -11.85
N THR A 402 31.38 -4.35 -13.01
CA THR A 402 30.45 -4.96 -13.97
C THR A 402 31.00 -6.31 -14.41
N GLY A 403 30.17 -7.33 -14.42
CA GLY A 403 30.57 -8.67 -14.83
C GLY A 403 29.40 -9.52 -15.33
N THR A 404 29.71 -10.74 -15.73
CA THR A 404 28.74 -11.74 -16.13
C THR A 404 28.69 -12.86 -15.08
N THR A 405 27.51 -13.43 -14.88
CA THR A 405 27.26 -14.53 -13.95
C THR A 405 26.15 -15.44 -14.50
N THR A 406 25.62 -16.32 -13.66
CA THR A 406 24.44 -17.11 -13.97
C THR A 406 23.32 -16.86 -12.96
N LEU A 407 22.09 -16.77 -13.46
CA LEU A 407 20.87 -16.69 -12.65
C LEU A 407 19.85 -17.70 -13.20
N ALA A 408 19.33 -18.60 -12.36
CA ALA A 408 18.45 -19.70 -12.79
C ALA A 408 18.99 -20.46 -14.02
N TYR A 409 20.28 -20.83 -13.99
CA TYR A 409 20.99 -21.56 -15.07
C TYR A 409 21.06 -20.83 -16.43
N LYS A 410 20.74 -19.53 -16.47
CA LYS A 410 20.90 -18.68 -17.66
C LYS A 410 22.04 -17.68 -17.49
N SER A 411 22.60 -17.23 -18.60
CA SER A 411 23.50 -16.08 -18.63
C SER A 411 22.84 -14.87 -17.99
N ALA A 412 23.56 -14.22 -17.07
CA ALA A 412 23.11 -13.06 -16.33
C ALA A 412 24.22 -12.01 -16.29
N ASN A 413 23.83 -10.75 -16.13
CA ASN A 413 24.77 -9.67 -15.86
C ASN A 413 24.73 -9.34 -14.36
N GLN A 414 25.88 -8.89 -13.86
CA GLN A 414 26.09 -8.51 -12.48
C GLN A 414 26.69 -7.09 -12.44
N LEU A 415 26.11 -6.22 -11.64
CA LEU A 415 26.58 -4.86 -11.39
C LEU A 415 26.80 -4.67 -9.89
N VAL A 416 27.90 -4.02 -9.53
CA VAL A 416 28.13 -3.50 -8.18
C VAL A 416 28.27 -2.00 -8.29
N PHE A 417 27.48 -1.26 -7.51
CA PHE A 417 27.50 0.20 -7.56
C PHE A 417 27.21 0.81 -6.19
N THR A 418 27.69 2.03 -5.98
CA THR A 418 27.42 2.83 -4.78
C THR A 418 26.58 4.05 -5.13
N GLY A 419 25.90 4.62 -4.14
CA GLY A 419 25.27 5.93 -4.25
C GLY A 419 24.64 6.36 -2.93
N LYS A 420 23.97 7.51 -2.93
CA LYS A 420 23.30 8.08 -1.76
C LYS A 420 21.79 7.98 -1.85
N ASP A 421 21.17 7.63 -0.72
CA ASP A 421 19.73 7.68 -0.49
C ASP A 421 19.46 8.46 0.82
N GLY A 422 19.06 9.72 0.67
CA GLY A 422 19.02 10.67 1.79
C GLY A 422 20.41 10.86 2.42
N GLU A 423 20.51 10.56 3.72
CA GLU A 423 21.78 10.59 4.48
C GLU A 423 22.59 9.31 4.34
N ASN A 424 21.99 8.21 3.85
CA ASN A 424 22.63 6.90 3.83
C ASN A 424 23.50 6.76 2.58
N SER A 425 24.72 6.25 2.78
CA SER A 425 25.61 5.87 1.67
C SER A 425 25.49 4.36 1.46
N LEU A 426 24.96 3.98 0.31
CA LEU A 426 24.56 2.60 0.01
C LEU A 426 25.49 1.96 -1.01
N LYS A 427 25.65 0.64 -0.89
CA LYS A 427 26.30 -0.23 -1.86
C LYS A 427 25.34 -1.33 -2.27
N ASN A 428 25.29 -1.61 -3.57
CA ASN A 428 24.33 -2.50 -4.18
C ASN A 428 25.03 -3.59 -4.99
N LEU A 429 24.52 -4.81 -4.90
CA LEU A 429 24.76 -5.90 -5.84
C LEU A 429 23.47 -6.12 -6.62
N GLN A 430 23.53 -5.98 -7.94
CA GLN A 430 22.41 -6.25 -8.83
C GLN A 430 22.77 -7.38 -9.78
N VAL A 431 21.92 -8.41 -9.86
CA VAL A 431 22.06 -9.54 -10.78
C VAL A 431 20.78 -9.69 -11.58
N PHE A 432 20.88 -9.76 -12.91
CA PHE A 432 19.69 -9.83 -13.77
C PHE A 432 19.86 -10.72 -15.00
N THR A 433 18.74 -11.31 -15.43
CA THR A 433 18.64 -12.12 -16.66
C THR A 433 17.28 -11.94 -17.32
N LEU A 434 17.12 -12.48 -18.54
CA LEU A 434 15.89 -12.40 -19.34
C LEU A 434 15.22 -13.78 -19.49
N LYS A 435 13.88 -13.81 -19.40
CA LYS A 435 13.05 -14.97 -19.74
C LYS A 435 11.79 -14.49 -20.47
N GLY A 436 11.70 -14.81 -21.75
CA GLY A 436 10.62 -14.32 -22.60
C GLY A 436 10.74 -12.81 -22.82
N ASP A 437 9.64 -12.10 -22.61
CA ASP A 437 9.49 -10.65 -22.67
C ASP A 437 9.71 -9.97 -21.31
N LYS A 438 10.39 -10.64 -20.38
CA LYS A 438 10.60 -10.16 -19.01
C LYS A 438 12.06 -10.14 -18.60
N ALA A 439 12.44 -9.08 -17.89
CA ALA A 439 13.68 -8.97 -17.13
C ALA A 439 13.42 -9.31 -15.66
N TYR A 440 14.28 -10.18 -15.11
CA TYR A 440 14.27 -10.58 -13.72
C TYR A 440 15.50 -9.99 -13.05
N VAL A 441 15.30 -9.10 -12.09
CA VAL A 441 16.36 -8.32 -11.44
C VAL A 441 16.34 -8.61 -9.95
N ILE A 442 17.47 -9.07 -9.41
CA ILE A 442 17.68 -9.27 -7.98
C ILE A 442 18.67 -8.23 -7.50
N THR A 443 18.27 -7.38 -6.55
CA THR A 443 19.11 -6.32 -5.99
C THR A 443 19.28 -6.51 -4.50
N TYR A 444 20.51 -6.72 -4.04
CA TYR A 444 20.89 -6.61 -2.63
C TYR A 444 21.41 -5.20 -2.35
N THR A 445 20.87 -4.56 -1.32
CA THR A 445 21.20 -3.19 -0.91
C THR A 445 21.62 -3.17 0.56
N ALA A 446 22.74 -2.51 0.85
CA ALA A 446 23.25 -2.32 2.20
C ALA A 446 23.89 -0.94 2.37
N GLU A 447 24.03 -0.46 3.61
CA GLU A 447 24.95 0.63 3.91
C GLU A 447 26.38 0.20 3.57
N ILE A 448 27.21 1.13 3.07
CA ILE A 448 28.58 0.82 2.61
C ILE A 448 29.37 0.07 3.68
N ASP A 449 29.28 0.52 4.94
CA ASP A 449 30.04 -0.03 6.06
C ASP A 449 29.48 -1.39 6.54
N LYS A 450 28.26 -1.75 6.14
CA LYS A 450 27.57 -3.00 6.49
C LYS A 450 27.42 -3.97 5.32
N TYR A 451 27.92 -3.60 4.14
CA TYR A 451 27.72 -4.39 2.93
C TYR A 451 28.26 -5.82 3.06
N ASP A 452 29.40 -5.99 3.72
CA ASP A 452 30.02 -7.30 3.87
C ASP A 452 29.33 -8.18 4.94
N THR A 453 28.40 -7.62 5.74
CA THR A 453 27.69 -8.34 6.81
C THR A 453 26.79 -9.45 6.25
N PHE A 454 26.04 -9.17 5.18
CA PHE A 454 25.05 -10.10 4.63
C PHE A 454 25.27 -10.45 3.15
N ILE A 455 26.36 -9.99 2.53
CA ILE A 455 26.62 -10.28 1.11
C ILE A 455 26.71 -11.77 0.80
N GLN A 456 27.34 -12.58 1.67
CA GLN A 456 27.41 -14.03 1.47
C GLN A 456 26.03 -14.70 1.52
N THR A 457 25.16 -14.22 2.42
CA THR A 457 23.78 -14.68 2.53
C THR A 457 22.97 -14.29 1.29
N ALA A 458 23.09 -13.04 0.84
CA ALA A 458 22.45 -12.55 -0.38
C ALA A 458 22.90 -13.34 -1.62
N GLU A 459 24.20 -13.67 -1.74
CA GLU A 459 24.71 -14.49 -2.83
C GLU A 459 24.13 -15.92 -2.82
N LYS A 460 23.94 -16.53 -1.64
CA LYS A 460 23.25 -17.83 -1.52
C LYS A 460 21.79 -17.72 -1.98
N MET A 461 21.10 -16.64 -1.62
CA MET A 461 19.73 -16.37 -2.08
C MET A 461 19.70 -16.26 -3.61
N VAL A 462 20.56 -15.43 -4.21
CA VAL A 462 20.68 -15.27 -5.67
C VAL A 462 20.96 -16.61 -6.36
N LYS A 463 21.87 -17.44 -5.82
CA LYS A 463 22.17 -18.77 -6.36
C LYS A 463 21.00 -19.76 -6.27
N SER A 464 20.12 -19.58 -5.29
CA SER A 464 18.93 -20.43 -5.10
C SER A 464 17.74 -20.01 -5.97
N PHE A 465 17.86 -18.92 -6.73
CA PHE A 465 16.80 -18.43 -7.59
C PHE A 465 16.57 -19.38 -8.76
N GLU A 466 15.33 -19.79 -8.94
CA GLU A 466 14.85 -20.68 -9.99
C GLU A 466 13.63 -20.08 -10.67
N PHE A 467 13.52 -20.34 -11.97
CA PHE A 467 12.29 -20.10 -12.70
C PHE A 467 11.30 -21.23 -12.43
N GLN A 468 10.05 -20.87 -12.22
CA GLN A 468 8.93 -21.81 -12.22
C GLN A 468 8.38 -22.04 -13.63
#